data_AF-A0A7S2L5F7-F1
#
_entry.id   AF-A0A7S2L5F7-F1
#
_cell.length_a   1.000
_cell.length_b   1.000
_cell.length_c   1.000
_cell.angle_alpha   90.00
_cell.angle_beta   90.00
_cell.angle_gamma   90.00
#
_symmetry.space_group_name_H-M   'P 1'
#
loop_
_entity.id
_entity.type
_entity.pdbx_description
1 polymer ?
#
loop_
_entity_poly.entity_id
_entity_poly.type
_entity_poly.pdbx_seq_one_letter_code
_entity_poly.pdbx_strand_id
1 'polypeptide(L)'
;NRSTTTTLVTSGALIFGVSAYLYHIRVIDKLKRKTAHETAQRQAERKGRIRAEVKLRTLTKEAHKKENACSDNPKSEEGNMLDLELKCIGTIVSPFTKRMGTPRQGALAPNARGFVQLSCHEETIDGMDSYSHCWIIFSFHANT
;
A
#
# COMPACT_ATOMS: atom_id res chain seq x y z
N ASN A 1 -0.30 10.37 73.40
CA ASN A 1 0.09 9.17 72.64
C ASN A 1 -0.80 8.82 71.43
N ARG A 2 -2.11 9.15 71.40
CA ARG A 2 -3.00 8.82 70.25
C ARG A 2 -2.80 9.69 68.99
N SER A 3 -2.45 10.97 69.13
CA SER A 3 -2.31 11.87 67.97
C SER A 3 -1.08 11.58 67.12
N THR A 4 0.03 11.15 67.73
CA THR A 4 1.28 10.79 67.03
C THR A 4 1.16 9.51 66.20
N THR A 5 0.35 8.54 66.64
CA THR A 5 0.12 7.30 65.88
C THR A 5 -0.74 7.55 64.64
N THR A 6 -1.73 8.45 64.75
CA THR A 6 -2.66 8.76 63.66
C THR A 6 -1.96 9.52 62.54
N THR A 7 -1.10 10.50 62.87
CA THR A 7 -0.32 11.23 61.87
C THR A 7 0.67 10.32 61.13
N LEU A 8 1.34 9.40 61.84
CA LEU A 8 2.29 8.44 61.25
C LEU A 8 1.61 7.49 60.25
N VAL A 9 0.43 6.97 60.60
CA VAL A 9 -0.36 6.07 59.72
C VAL A 9 -0.86 6.81 58.48
N THR A 10 -1.34 8.05 58.63
CA THR A 10 -1.77 8.86 57.48
C THR A 10 -0.61 9.22 56.54
N SER A 11 0.58 9.52 57.06
CA SER A 11 1.76 9.76 56.23
C SER A 11 2.22 8.51 55.50
N GLY A 12 2.15 7.33 56.13
CA GLY A 12 2.50 6.05 55.50
C GLY A 12 1.59 5.70 54.33
N ALA A 13 0.27 5.91 54.48
CA ALA A 13 -0.70 5.68 53.42
C ALA A 13 -0.48 6.62 52.21
N LEU A 14 -0.14 7.89 52.46
CA LEU A 14 0.10 8.88 51.42
C LEU A 14 1.38 8.57 50.63
N ILE A 15 2.46 8.18 51.32
CA ILE A 15 3.71 7.74 50.68
C ILE A 15 3.48 6.49 49.83
N PHE A 16 2.75 5.51 50.36
CA PHE A 16 2.43 4.29 49.62
C PHE A 16 1.60 4.59 48.35
N GLY A 17 0.55 5.42 48.47
CA GLY A 17 -0.28 5.84 47.34
C GLY A 17 0.50 6.58 46.25
N VAL A 18 1.37 7.52 46.63
CA VAL A 18 2.24 8.22 45.68
C VAL A 18 3.23 7.26 45.01
N SER A 19 3.82 6.34 45.78
CA SER A 19 4.75 5.34 45.23
C SER A 19 4.09 4.40 44.23
N ALA A 20 2.86 3.95 44.53
CA ALA A 20 2.06 3.10 43.64
C ALA A 20 1.65 3.85 42.37
N TYR A 21 1.25 5.12 42.49
CA TYR A 21 0.92 5.97 41.34
C TYR A 21 2.12 6.17 40.41
N LEU A 22 3.29 6.49 40.96
CA LEU A 22 4.53 6.62 40.19
C LEU A 22 4.95 5.29 39.54
N TYR A 23 4.71 4.16 40.20
CA TYR A 23 4.93 2.84 39.63
C TYR A 23 4.01 2.60 38.42
N HIS A 24 2.71 2.89 38.54
CA HIS A 24 1.76 2.75 37.44
C HIS A 24 2.12 3.61 36.23
N ILE A 25 2.53 4.86 36.42
CA ILE A 25 3.00 5.72 35.33
C ILE A 25 4.20 5.08 34.63
N ARG A 26 5.19 4.57 35.38
CA ARG A 26 6.36 3.90 34.80
C ARG A 26 5.99 2.64 34.02
N VAL A 27 5.03 1.86 34.50
CA VAL A 27 4.53 0.67 33.80
C VAL A 27 3.85 1.06 32.49
N ILE A 28 2.98 2.08 32.51
CA ILE A 28 2.30 2.59 31.32
C ILE A 28 3.33 3.07 30.29
N ASP A 29 4.34 3.82 30.71
CA ASP A 29 5.41 4.28 29.82
C ASP A 29 6.21 3.11 29.24
N LYS A 30 6.51 2.10 30.05
CA LYS A 30 7.22 0.89 29.59
C LYS A 30 6.42 0.13 28.55
N LEU A 31 5.11 0.01 28.72
CA LEU A 31 4.20 -0.63 27.76
C LEU A 31 4.12 0.18 26.47
N LYS A 32 3.93 1.51 26.56
CA LYS A 32 3.94 2.41 25.39
C LYS A 32 5.24 2.30 24.59
N ARG A 33 6.39 2.27 25.28
CA ARG A 33 7.71 2.07 24.64
C ARG A 33 7.82 0.72 23.95
N LYS A 34 7.34 -0.37 24.56
CA LYS A 34 7.31 -1.69 23.92
C LYS A 34 6.47 -1.69 22.65
N THR A 35 5.25 -1.17 22.71
CA THR A 35 4.37 -1.07 21.53
C THR A 35 5.02 -0.21 20.44
N ALA A 36 5.57 0.95 20.79
CA ALA A 36 6.27 1.82 19.86
C ALA A 36 7.46 1.11 19.20
N HIS A 37 8.28 0.41 19.99
CA HIS A 37 9.42 -0.36 19.50
C HIS A 37 9.00 -1.46 18.52
N GLU A 38 7.98 -2.27 18.85
CA GLU A 38 7.46 -3.29 17.95
C GLU A 38 6.91 -2.69 16.65
N THR A 39 6.18 -1.57 16.73
CA THR A 39 5.69 -0.89 15.53
C THR A 39 6.84 -0.36 14.65
N ALA A 40 7.91 0.16 15.26
CA ALA A 40 9.10 0.61 14.56
C ALA A 40 9.85 -0.56 13.89
N GLN A 41 9.98 -1.70 14.57
CA GLN A 41 10.57 -2.92 14.00
C GLN A 41 9.77 -3.42 12.79
N ARG A 42 8.44 -3.52 12.91
CA ARG A 42 7.56 -3.90 11.78
C ARG A 42 7.67 -2.92 10.62
N GLN A 43 7.78 -1.62 10.90
CA GLN A 43 7.97 -0.61 9.84
C GLN A 43 9.35 -0.71 9.17
N ALA A 44 10.41 -0.97 9.94
CA ALA A 44 11.76 -1.15 9.40
C ALA A 44 11.84 -2.38 8.48
N GLU A 45 11.26 -3.51 8.90
CA GLU A 45 11.17 -4.73 8.10
C GLU A 45 10.40 -4.49 6.79
N ARG A 46 9.21 -3.87 6.87
CA ARG A 46 8.40 -3.53 5.69
C ARG A 46 9.13 -2.61 4.73
N LYS A 47 9.81 -1.58 5.23
CA LYS A 47 10.59 -0.65 4.41
C LYS A 47 11.74 -1.36 3.69
N GLY A 48 12.42 -2.28 4.37
CA GLY A 48 13.50 -3.08 3.78
C GLY A 48 13.00 -3.92 2.60
N ARG A 49 11.90 -4.66 2.79
CA ARG A 49 11.32 -5.51 1.75
C ARG A 49 10.85 -4.71 0.54
N ILE A 50 10.08 -3.64 0.77
CA ILE A 50 9.58 -2.76 -0.31
C ILE A 50 10.74 -2.13 -1.09
N ARG A 51 11.80 -1.68 -0.41
CA ARG A 51 12.95 -1.07 -1.07
C ARG A 51 13.70 -2.06 -1.96
N ALA A 52 13.90 -3.29 -1.50
CA ALA A 52 14.56 -4.33 -2.29
C ALA A 52 13.76 -4.69 -3.55
N GLU A 53 12.45 -4.87 -3.40
CA GLU A 53 11.54 -5.19 -4.49
C GLU A 53 11.44 -4.07 -5.54
N VAL A 54 11.32 -2.82 -5.10
CA VAL A 54 11.34 -1.66 -6.00
C VAL A 54 12.66 -1.58 -6.77
N LYS A 55 13.81 -1.81 -6.09
CA LYS A 55 15.14 -1.78 -6.73
C LYS A 55 15.29 -2.87 -7.79
N LEU A 56 14.84 -4.09 -7.52
CA LEU A 56 14.87 -5.17 -8.50
C LEU A 56 14.04 -4.79 -9.74
N ARG A 57 12.82 -4.31 -9.53
CA ARG A 57 11.94 -3.92 -10.63
C ARG A 57 12.50 -2.78 -11.48
N THR A 58 13.12 -1.78 -10.88
CA THR A 58 13.77 -0.70 -11.64
C THR A 58 14.90 -1.25 -12.50
N LEU A 59 15.74 -2.14 -11.95
CA LEU A 59 16.83 -2.76 -12.70
C LEU A 59 16.31 -3.64 -13.84
N THR A 60 15.27 -4.43 -13.62
CA THR A 60 14.65 -5.26 -14.68
C THR A 60 14.06 -4.38 -15.78
N LYS A 61 13.35 -3.29 -15.43
CA LYS A 61 12.82 -2.35 -16.42
C LYS A 61 13.92 -1.66 -17.23
N GLU A 62 15.02 -1.29 -16.58
CA GLU A 62 16.18 -0.68 -17.24
C GLU A 62 16.89 -1.68 -18.17
N ALA A 63 17.00 -2.95 -17.78
CA ALA A 63 17.56 -4.01 -18.62
C ALA A 63 16.71 -4.22 -19.89
N HIS A 64 15.40 -4.39 -19.74
CA HIS A 64 14.48 -4.55 -20.89
C HIS A 64 14.48 -3.30 -21.78
N LYS A 65 14.55 -2.09 -21.21
CA LYS A 65 14.63 -0.85 -22.01
C LYS A 65 15.93 -0.77 -22.80
N LYS A 66 17.06 -1.23 -22.25
CA LYS A 66 18.34 -1.25 -22.96
C LYS A 66 18.36 -2.28 -24.09
N GLU A 67 17.77 -3.44 -23.87
CA GLU A 67 17.60 -4.46 -24.90
C GLU A 67 16.78 -3.92 -26.09
N ASN A 68 15.67 -3.24 -25.81
CA ASN A 68 14.83 -2.64 -26.85
C ASN A 68 15.48 -1.41 -27.52
N ALA A 69 16.36 -0.67 -26.83
CA ALA A 69 17.05 0.51 -27.40
C ALA A 69 18.31 0.15 -28.20
N CYS A 70 18.83 -1.08 -28.09
CA CYS A 70 19.99 -1.56 -28.84
C CYS A 70 19.62 -2.48 -30.02
N SER A 71 18.33 -2.76 -30.22
CA SER A 71 17.82 -3.57 -31.33
C SER A 71 17.51 -2.71 -32.57
N ASP A 72 18.55 -2.21 -33.22
CA ASP A 72 18.50 -1.61 -34.57
C ASP A 72 18.99 -2.61 -35.65
N ASN A 73 18.94 -3.93 -35.39
CA ASN A 73 19.39 -4.94 -36.35
C ASN A 73 18.38 -6.08 -36.51
N PRO A 74 17.88 -6.37 -37.73
CA PRO A 74 17.05 -7.53 -37.96
C PRO A 74 17.96 -8.75 -38.13
N LYS A 75 17.82 -9.74 -37.22
CA LYS A 75 18.00 -11.20 -37.44
C LYS A 75 18.62 -11.90 -36.21
N SER A 76 17.78 -12.61 -35.48
CA SER A 76 18.05 -13.97 -35.01
C SER A 76 16.71 -14.64 -34.70
N GLU A 77 16.21 -15.34 -35.70
CA GLU A 77 15.05 -16.23 -35.71
C GLU A 77 15.43 -17.52 -34.96
N GLU A 78 15.28 -17.56 -33.64
CA GLU A 78 15.24 -18.82 -32.87
C GLU A 78 14.74 -18.53 -31.44
N GLY A 79 13.42 -18.63 -31.25
CA GLY A 79 12.80 -18.71 -29.92
C GLY A 79 12.13 -17.45 -29.36
N ASN A 80 11.82 -16.42 -30.17
CA ASN A 80 11.00 -15.30 -29.69
C ASN A 80 9.54 -15.72 -29.59
N MET A 81 9.13 -16.17 -28.41
CA MET A 81 7.73 -16.38 -28.04
C MET A 81 7.02 -15.02 -28.02
N LEU A 82 6.64 -14.52 -29.19
CA LEU A 82 5.73 -13.40 -29.47
C LEU A 82 5.76 -12.30 -28.41
N ASP A 83 6.76 -11.42 -28.48
CA ASP A 83 6.77 -10.20 -27.68
C ASP A 83 5.69 -9.25 -28.25
N LEU A 84 4.46 -9.44 -27.79
CA LEU A 84 3.30 -8.64 -28.19
C LEU A 84 3.41 -7.27 -27.50
N GLU A 85 3.89 -6.28 -28.25
CA GLU A 85 3.93 -4.89 -27.77
C GLU A 85 2.50 -4.34 -27.64
N LEU A 86 1.97 -4.34 -26.41
CA LEU A 86 0.64 -3.81 -26.11
C LEU A 86 0.69 -2.28 -25.99
N LYS A 87 0.10 -1.58 -26.97
CA LYS A 87 -0.10 -0.13 -26.90
C LYS A 87 -1.32 0.21 -26.04
N CYS A 88 -1.13 1.11 -25.09
CA CYS A 88 -2.23 1.64 -24.26
C CYS A 88 -3.17 2.51 -25.10
N ILE A 89 -4.47 2.22 -25.09
CA ILE A 89 -5.52 2.94 -25.84
C ILE A 89 -6.35 3.90 -24.96
N GLY A 90 -6.10 3.93 -23.65
CA GLY A 90 -6.85 4.76 -22.72
C GLY A 90 -6.51 4.51 -21.26
N THR A 91 -7.03 5.36 -20.39
CA THR A 91 -6.83 5.29 -18.94
C THR A 91 -8.15 5.10 -18.22
N ILE A 92 -8.19 4.20 -17.24
CA ILE A 92 -9.36 3.99 -16.39
C ILE A 92 -9.28 4.96 -15.20
N VAL A 93 -10.33 5.76 -15.02
CA VAL A 93 -10.49 6.67 -13.89
C VAL A 93 -11.54 6.09 -12.94
N SER A 94 -11.17 5.89 -11.68
CA SER A 94 -12.02 5.32 -10.65
C SER A 94 -11.91 6.12 -9.35
N PRO A 95 -12.86 6.00 -8.41
CA PRO A 95 -12.75 6.64 -7.10
C PRO A 95 -11.65 6.02 -6.22
N PHE A 96 -11.03 4.92 -6.65
CA PHE A 96 -10.00 4.22 -5.91
C PHE A 96 -8.60 4.71 -6.29
N THR A 97 -8.08 5.66 -5.53
CA THR A 97 -6.74 6.25 -5.76
C THR A 97 -5.59 5.38 -5.27
N LYS A 98 -5.86 4.41 -4.39
CA LYS A 98 -4.89 3.49 -3.79
C LYS A 98 -5.40 2.06 -3.89
N ARG A 99 -4.48 1.09 -3.96
CA ARG A 99 -4.81 -0.34 -3.90
C ARG A 99 -5.57 -0.71 -2.63
N MET A 100 -5.24 -0.07 -1.51
CA MET A 100 -5.92 -0.28 -0.22
C MET A 100 -7.27 0.42 -0.27
N GLY A 101 -8.36 -0.34 -0.34
CA GLY A 101 -9.72 0.17 -0.44
C GLY A 101 -10.39 -0.10 -1.79
N THR A 102 -9.64 -0.56 -2.79
CA THR A 102 -10.26 -1.08 -4.02
C THR A 102 -11.00 -2.38 -3.68
N PRO A 103 -12.31 -2.50 -4.02
CA PRO A 103 -13.08 -3.69 -3.71
C PRO A 103 -12.50 -4.90 -4.46
N ARG A 104 -12.44 -6.05 -3.79
CA ARG A 104 -12.02 -7.31 -4.42
C ARG A 104 -13.04 -7.79 -5.47
N GLN A 105 -14.28 -7.35 -5.36
CA GLN A 105 -15.37 -7.65 -6.27
C GLN A 105 -16.09 -6.35 -6.61
N GLY A 106 -15.99 -5.88 -7.86
CA GLY A 106 -16.57 -4.60 -8.30
C GLY A 106 -18.09 -4.53 -8.12
N ALA A 107 -18.79 -5.65 -8.29
CA ALA A 107 -20.25 -5.75 -8.13
C ALA A 107 -20.73 -5.40 -6.71
N LEU A 108 -19.87 -5.50 -5.69
CA LEU A 108 -20.23 -5.16 -4.31
C LEU A 108 -20.16 -3.65 -4.01
N ALA A 109 -19.73 -2.83 -4.96
CA ALA A 109 -19.61 -1.37 -4.82
C ALA A 109 -20.37 -0.64 -5.94
N PRO A 110 -21.71 -0.73 -6.02
CA PRO A 110 -22.51 -0.18 -7.12
C PRO A 110 -22.42 1.36 -7.25
N ASN A 111 -22.11 2.04 -6.15
CA ASN A 111 -21.94 3.50 -6.12
C ASN A 111 -20.55 3.96 -6.58
N ALA A 112 -19.59 3.04 -6.76
CA ALA A 112 -18.25 3.37 -7.21
C ALA A 112 -18.18 3.51 -8.73
N ARG A 113 -18.80 4.57 -9.26
CA ARG A 113 -18.79 4.89 -10.69
C ARG A 113 -17.41 5.40 -11.13
N GLY A 114 -16.94 4.90 -12.27
CA GLY A 114 -15.74 5.35 -12.94
C GLY A 114 -15.99 5.47 -14.45
N PHE A 115 -14.99 5.93 -15.20
CA PHE A 115 -15.06 6.05 -16.65
C PHE A 115 -13.72 5.68 -17.29
N VAL A 116 -13.75 5.34 -18.57
CA VAL A 116 -12.56 5.08 -19.38
C VAL A 116 -12.31 6.29 -20.26
N GLN A 117 -11.17 6.93 -20.09
CA GLN A 117 -10.73 8.01 -20.96
C GLN A 117 -9.90 7.43 -22.10
N LEU A 118 -10.51 7.33 -23.28
CA LEU A 118 -9.86 6.82 -24.49
C LEU A 118 -9.02 7.91 -25.17
N SER A 119 -7.94 7.51 -25.83
CA SER A 119 -7.11 8.38 -26.65
C SER A 119 -7.30 8.17 -28.16
N CYS A 120 -8.23 7.30 -28.55
CA CYS A 120 -8.58 7.01 -29.95
C CYS A 120 -9.67 7.95 -30.49
N HIS A 121 -9.90 7.89 -31.80
CA HIS A 121 -10.97 8.64 -32.46
C HIS A 121 -12.36 8.10 -32.05
N GLU A 122 -13.36 8.99 -32.02
CA GLU A 122 -14.75 8.67 -31.63
C GLU A 122 -15.38 7.62 -32.54
N GLU A 123 -15.00 7.56 -33.81
CA GLU A 123 -15.47 6.55 -34.77
C GLU A 123 -15.13 5.11 -34.33
N THR A 124 -14.10 4.91 -33.49
CA THR A 124 -13.69 3.59 -33.01
C THR A 124 -14.69 2.98 -32.02
N ILE A 125 -15.55 3.81 -31.42
CA ILE A 125 -16.55 3.40 -30.43
C ILE A 125 -18.00 3.49 -30.97
N ASP A 126 -18.15 3.73 -32.28
CA ASP A 126 -19.48 3.79 -32.89
C ASP A 126 -20.24 2.47 -32.70
N GLY A 127 -21.53 2.57 -32.36
CA GLY A 127 -22.40 1.44 -32.04
C GLY A 127 -22.16 0.76 -30.68
N MET A 128 -21.23 1.23 -29.84
CA MET A 128 -21.05 0.68 -28.48
C MET A 128 -22.26 0.92 -27.57
N ASP A 129 -23.04 1.96 -27.83
CA ASP A 129 -24.26 2.34 -27.10
C ASP A 129 -25.39 1.29 -27.22
N SER A 130 -25.34 0.44 -28.23
CA SER A 130 -26.28 -0.67 -28.43
C SER A 130 -26.10 -1.82 -27.42
N TYR A 131 -24.99 -1.83 -26.67
CA TYR A 131 -24.69 -2.88 -25.68
C TYR A 131 -24.81 -2.36 -24.25
N SER A 132 -25.34 -3.20 -23.36
CA SER A 132 -25.43 -2.86 -21.93
C SER A 132 -24.12 -3.08 -21.16
N HIS A 133 -23.20 -3.90 -21.68
CA HIS A 133 -21.97 -4.30 -21.02
C HIS A 133 -20.83 -4.43 -22.02
N CYS A 134 -19.60 -4.17 -21.57
CA CYS A 134 -18.38 -4.39 -22.34
C CYS A 134 -17.31 -5.07 -21.49
N TRP A 135 -16.35 -5.71 -22.15
CA TRP A 135 -15.15 -6.25 -21.51
C TRP A 135 -14.05 -5.21 -21.52
N ILE A 136 -13.39 -5.02 -20.38
CA ILE A 136 -12.26 -4.11 -20.24
C ILE A 136 -11.03 -4.94 -19.90
N ILE A 137 -10.05 -4.92 -20.79
CA ILE A 137 -8.73 -5.51 -20.57
C ILE A 137 -7.79 -4.37 -20.19
N PHE A 138 -7.17 -4.47 -19.02
CA PHE A 138 -6.31 -3.42 -18.50
C PHE A 138 -5.12 -3.98 -17.75
N SER A 139 -4.05 -3.18 -17.69
CA SER A 139 -2.84 -3.51 -16.93
C SER A 139 -2.79 -2.71 -15.63
N PHE A 140 -2.54 -3.41 -14.52
CA PHE A 140 -2.27 -2.75 -13.25
C PHE A 140 -0.86 -2.15 -13.24
N HIS A 141 -0.77 -0.86 -13.56
CA HIS A 141 0.49 -0.12 -13.59
C HIS A 141 1.32 -0.26 -12.28
N ALA A 142 0.62 -0.37 -11.14
CA ALA A 142 1.20 -0.46 -9.81
C ALA A 142 1.11 -1.87 -9.19
N ASN A 143 0.98 -2.96 -9.95
CA ASN A 143 1.13 -4.31 -9.37
C ASN A 143 2.55 -4.50 -8.83
N THR A 144 2.64 -5.15 -7.66
CA THR A 144 3.91 -5.54 -7.05
C THR A 144 4.22 -6.95 -7.50
#